data_AF-A0A3D2MN66-F1
#
_entry.id   AF-A0A3D2MN66-F1
#
_cell.length_a   1.000
_cell.length_b   1.000
_cell.length_c   1.000
_cell.angle_alpha   90.00
_cell.angle_beta   90.00
_cell.angle_gamma   90.00
#
_symmetry.space_group_name_H-M   'P 1'
#
loop_
_entity.id
_entity.type
_entity.pdbx_description
1 polymer ?
#
loop_
_entity_poly.entity_id
_entity_poly.type
_entity_poly.pdbx_seq_one_letter_code
_entity_poly.pdbx_strand_id
1 'polypeptide(L)'
;YLHDQEHIGQKNIVYICCQTANSVTAFAANMAVLLKDGVKRTIPSRYPTAIIADLRVLASAPDVMTYAGLGDCCARFVAYGDWYLASALGMVNFYSEVPLALLGNLGDVLQEHAADIGQRSHEGEAVVARALLLAGIAQSIVNMSAPISGTEHVTSHVLDMIADHYRRGLALHGAQVGVATITAARLYQHFLDNFDPQKVDMASCYPDDASLQARIQQLFAGIDPSGAMARECWSDYSKKLELWRRNRSRFAQFCRDWQDVHRPTLSKLVSSPEMIQSILAQAGAPLVPQDLEPPISQEEYEFAVEYGHFIRVRFVLGDLLYFLGM
;
A
#
# COMPACT_ATOMS: atom_id res chain seq x y z
N TYR A 1 -16.54 18.14 -1.45
CA TYR A 1 -16.33 18.59 -2.84
C TYR A 1 -16.82 17.56 -3.86
N LEU A 2 -16.17 16.41 -4.06
CA LEU A 2 -16.65 15.39 -5.03
C LEU A 2 -17.99 14.74 -4.64
N HIS A 3 -18.13 14.26 -3.40
CA HIS A 3 -19.43 13.78 -2.89
C HIS A 3 -20.54 14.85 -3.03
N ASP A 4 -20.24 16.10 -2.73
CA ASP A 4 -21.23 17.19 -2.84
C ASP A 4 -21.54 17.55 -4.31
N GLN A 5 -20.60 17.32 -5.23
CA GLN A 5 -20.80 17.43 -6.68
C GLN A 5 -21.64 16.27 -7.24
N GLU A 6 -21.52 15.07 -6.67
CA GLU A 6 -22.32 13.90 -7.08
C GLU A 6 -23.72 13.90 -6.45
N HIS A 7 -23.94 14.67 -5.38
CA HIS A 7 -25.19 14.73 -4.62
C HIS A 7 -25.81 16.14 -4.58
N ILE A 8 -25.82 16.83 -5.72
CA ILE A 8 -26.42 18.16 -5.90
C ILE A 8 -27.89 18.13 -5.42
N GLY A 9 -28.24 19.06 -4.53
CA GLY A 9 -29.59 19.20 -3.98
C GLY A 9 -29.86 18.38 -2.71
N GLN A 10 -28.93 17.55 -2.26
CA GLN A 10 -28.99 16.94 -0.94
C GLN A 10 -28.53 17.93 0.15
N LYS A 11 -29.08 17.79 1.36
CA LYS A 11 -28.70 18.62 2.50
C LYS A 11 -27.24 18.35 2.85
N ASN A 12 -26.41 19.39 2.92
CA ASN A 12 -25.05 19.31 3.43
C ASN A 12 -25.08 18.88 4.91
N ILE A 13 -24.89 17.59 5.17
CA ILE A 13 -24.70 17.06 6.53
C ILE A 13 -23.30 17.48 6.96
N VAL A 14 -23.11 17.97 8.18
CA VAL A 14 -21.76 18.24 8.74
C VAL A 14 -21.16 16.93 9.22
N TYR A 15 -19.94 16.61 8.78
CA TYR A 15 -19.20 15.43 9.25
C TYR A 15 -17.98 15.90 10.02
N ILE A 16 -17.93 15.61 11.31
CA ILE A 16 -16.77 15.88 12.16
C ILE A 16 -16.14 14.54 12.48
N CYS A 17 -14.85 14.40 12.18
CA CYS A 17 -14.06 13.24 12.57
C CYS A 17 -13.33 13.55 13.88
N CYS A 18 -13.69 12.86 14.95
CA CYS A 18 -12.99 12.95 16.24
C CYS A 18 -12.03 11.76 16.34
N GLN A 19 -10.77 12.00 16.04
CA GLN A 19 -9.74 10.95 16.05
C GLN A 19 -9.38 10.61 17.50
N THR A 20 -9.57 9.35 17.88
CA THR A 20 -9.26 8.85 19.23
C THR A 20 -8.02 7.97 19.27
N ALA A 21 -7.46 7.59 18.12
CA ALA A 21 -6.21 6.85 18.01
C ALA A 21 -5.51 7.12 16.66
N ASN A 22 -4.19 6.97 16.64
CA ASN A 22 -3.35 7.12 15.45
C ASN A 22 -3.19 5.78 14.70
N SER A 23 -4.26 5.18 14.17
CA SER A 23 -4.17 3.81 13.60
C SER A 23 -4.01 3.71 12.08
N VAL A 24 -4.64 4.60 11.32
CA VAL A 24 -4.69 4.55 9.84
C VAL A 24 -4.91 5.93 9.24
N THR A 25 -4.58 6.12 7.96
CA THR A 25 -4.76 7.39 7.23
C THR A 25 -6.21 7.74 6.87
N ALA A 26 -7.12 6.76 6.94
CA ALA A 26 -8.47 6.87 6.39
C ALA A 26 -9.35 7.98 6.99
N PHE A 27 -9.09 8.43 8.23
CA PHE A 27 -9.91 9.45 8.90
C PHE A 27 -9.91 10.81 8.20
N ALA A 28 -8.85 11.09 7.43
CA ALA A 28 -8.68 12.33 6.67
C ALA A 28 -8.96 12.15 5.15
N ALA A 29 -9.27 10.93 4.71
CA ALA A 29 -9.43 10.61 3.30
C ALA A 29 -10.86 10.84 2.79
N ASN A 30 -11.01 11.06 1.49
CA ASN A 30 -12.31 11.03 0.78
C ASN A 30 -12.71 9.62 0.33
N MET A 31 -12.19 8.58 1.00
CA MET A 31 -12.42 7.19 0.67
C MET A 31 -12.61 6.38 1.97
N ALA A 32 -13.38 5.32 1.89
CA ALA A 32 -13.55 4.36 2.98
C ALA A 32 -13.08 2.97 2.52
N VAL A 33 -12.47 2.21 3.43
CA VAL A 33 -12.09 0.81 3.17
C VAL A 33 -13.11 -0.10 3.84
N LEU A 34 -13.79 -0.92 3.04
CA LEU A 34 -14.81 -1.87 3.48
C LEU A 34 -14.49 -3.27 2.94
N LEU A 35 -15.13 -4.30 3.50
CA LEU A 35 -15.13 -5.64 2.94
C LEU A 35 -16.30 -5.79 1.98
N LYS A 36 -16.04 -6.30 0.77
CA LYS A 36 -17.04 -6.72 -0.20
C LYS A 36 -16.74 -8.16 -0.59
N ASP A 37 -17.64 -9.08 -0.26
CA ASP A 37 -17.50 -10.51 -0.56
C ASP A 37 -16.16 -11.11 -0.08
N GLY A 38 -15.73 -10.72 1.13
CA GLY A 38 -14.46 -11.17 1.73
C GLY A 38 -13.21 -10.44 1.22
N VAL A 39 -13.34 -9.54 0.24
CA VAL A 39 -12.22 -8.79 -0.33
C VAL A 39 -12.24 -7.34 0.12
N LYS A 40 -11.10 -6.81 0.58
CA LYS A 40 -10.96 -5.39 0.92
C LYS A 40 -11.14 -4.51 -0.33
N ARG A 41 -12.00 -3.50 -0.20
CA ARG A 41 -12.32 -2.52 -1.25
C ARG A 41 -12.27 -1.10 -0.72
N THR A 42 -11.63 -0.23 -1.47
CA THR A 42 -11.68 1.22 -1.27
C THR A 42 -12.84 1.78 -2.07
N ILE A 43 -13.82 2.40 -1.39
CA ILE A 43 -14.98 3.03 -2.01
C ILE A 43 -14.92 4.55 -1.82
N PRO A 44 -15.49 5.35 -2.74
CA PRO A 44 -15.64 6.79 -2.55
C PRO A 44 -16.39 7.11 -1.26
N SER A 45 -15.95 8.16 -0.58
CA SER A 45 -16.56 8.73 0.62
C SER A 45 -16.49 10.26 0.55
N ARG A 46 -16.89 10.94 1.63
CA ARG A 46 -16.81 12.40 1.77
C ARG A 46 -15.65 12.79 2.68
N TYR A 47 -15.11 13.98 2.43
CA TYR A 47 -14.18 14.61 3.37
C TYR A 47 -14.87 14.93 4.70
N PRO A 48 -14.17 14.81 5.83
CA PRO A 48 -14.59 15.45 7.06
C PRO A 48 -14.60 16.97 6.88
N THR A 49 -15.64 17.62 7.40
CA THR A 49 -15.75 19.08 7.50
C THR A 49 -14.75 19.63 8.51
N ALA A 50 -14.51 18.89 9.60
CA ALA A 50 -13.51 19.19 10.60
C ALA A 50 -12.92 17.88 11.14
N ILE A 51 -11.63 17.92 11.49
CA ILE A 51 -10.93 16.84 12.18
C ILE A 51 -10.49 17.38 13.53
N ILE A 52 -10.78 16.64 14.60
CA ILE A 52 -10.38 16.97 15.96
C ILE A 52 -9.50 15.85 16.48
N ALA A 53 -8.25 16.18 16.81
CA ALA A 53 -7.25 15.27 17.35
C ALA A 53 -6.72 15.85 18.67
N ASP A 54 -7.24 15.38 19.80
CA ASP A 54 -6.75 15.77 21.13
C ASP A 54 -5.56 14.90 21.51
N LEU A 55 -4.38 15.51 21.66
CA LEU A 55 -3.13 14.79 21.94
C LEU A 55 -3.18 13.99 23.24
N ARG A 56 -3.98 14.39 24.23
CA ARG A 56 -4.15 13.64 25.48
C ARG A 56 -4.94 12.37 25.24
N VAL A 57 -5.96 12.44 24.39
CA VAL A 57 -6.76 11.28 24.00
C VAL A 57 -5.90 10.33 23.17
N LEU A 58 -5.16 10.85 22.17
CA LEU A 58 -4.26 10.04 21.35
C LEU A 58 -3.17 9.35 22.19
N ALA A 59 -2.55 10.07 23.14
CA ALA A 59 -1.55 9.51 24.04
C ALA A 59 -2.14 8.47 25.01
N SER A 60 -3.44 8.55 25.31
CA SER A 60 -4.14 7.56 26.15
C SER A 60 -4.62 6.30 25.39
N ALA A 61 -4.57 6.31 24.06
CA ALA A 61 -4.91 5.15 23.25
C ALA A 61 -3.88 4.02 23.41
N PRO A 62 -4.25 2.75 23.20
CA PRO A 62 -3.30 1.65 23.17
C PRO A 62 -2.13 1.95 22.22
N ASP A 63 -0.92 1.74 22.69
CA ASP A 63 0.34 1.99 21.98
C ASP A 63 0.39 1.33 20.61
N VAL A 64 -0.07 0.08 20.51
CA VAL A 64 -0.20 -0.69 19.28
C VAL A 64 -0.96 0.04 18.17
N MET A 65 -1.91 0.93 18.52
CA MET A 65 -2.62 1.71 17.51
C MET A 65 -1.70 2.71 16.85
N THR A 66 -0.84 3.41 17.59
CA THR A 66 0.10 4.36 16.99
C THR A 66 1.25 3.69 16.28
N TYR A 67 1.70 2.52 16.76
CA TYR A 67 2.65 1.71 16.00
C TYR A 67 2.05 1.32 14.65
N ALA A 68 0.76 1.00 14.61
CA ALA A 68 0.06 0.78 13.35
C ALA A 68 0.01 2.06 12.49
N GLY A 69 -0.35 3.22 13.03
CA GLY A 69 -0.35 4.46 12.23
C GLY A 69 1.02 4.88 11.72
N LEU A 70 2.08 4.65 12.50
CA LEU A 70 3.46 4.84 12.05
C LEU A 70 3.76 3.91 10.87
N GLY A 71 3.41 2.63 10.99
CA GLY A 71 3.56 1.67 9.90
C GLY A 71 2.79 2.04 8.63
N ASP A 72 1.56 2.57 8.76
CA ASP A 72 0.76 3.06 7.64
C ASP A 72 1.41 4.28 6.97
N CYS A 73 2.01 5.19 7.76
CA CYS A 73 2.80 6.32 7.23
C CYS A 73 4.02 5.85 6.44
N CYS A 74 4.67 4.76 6.86
CA CYS A 74 5.85 4.22 6.19
C CYS A 74 5.56 3.75 4.76
N ALA A 75 4.31 3.40 4.42
CA ALA A 75 3.93 2.99 3.06
C ALA A 75 4.35 4.00 1.98
N ARG A 76 4.36 5.29 2.33
CA ARG A 76 4.84 6.37 1.46
C ARG A 76 6.25 6.10 0.92
N PHE A 77 7.12 5.46 1.69
CA PHE A 77 8.51 5.19 1.35
C PHE A 77 8.71 4.21 0.18
N VAL A 78 7.66 3.50 -0.23
CA VAL A 78 7.70 2.51 -1.33
C VAL A 78 6.57 2.70 -2.34
N ALA A 79 5.36 3.04 -1.87
CA ALA A 79 4.14 3.10 -2.70
C ALA A 79 4.24 4.12 -3.84
N TYR A 80 5.00 5.19 -3.62
CA TYR A 80 5.20 6.20 -4.63
C TYR A 80 6.10 5.70 -5.78
N GLY A 81 7.04 4.81 -5.47
CA GLY A 81 7.79 4.05 -6.47
C GLY A 81 6.87 3.17 -7.33
N ASP A 82 5.87 2.53 -6.71
CA ASP A 82 4.89 1.70 -7.43
C ASP A 82 4.02 2.56 -8.36
N TRP A 83 3.61 3.74 -7.91
CA TRP A 83 2.82 4.64 -8.73
C TRP A 83 3.63 5.20 -9.92
N TYR A 84 4.89 5.56 -9.70
CA TYR A 84 5.81 5.91 -10.78
C TYR A 84 6.02 4.75 -11.76
N LEU A 85 6.25 3.53 -11.24
CA LEU A 85 6.44 2.33 -12.06
C LEU A 85 5.23 2.08 -12.96
N ALA A 86 4.03 2.13 -12.38
CA ALA A 86 2.78 2.01 -13.13
C ALA A 86 2.66 3.11 -14.21
N SER A 87 3.03 4.35 -13.91
CA SER A 87 3.00 5.46 -14.88
C SER A 87 3.98 5.24 -16.03
N ALA A 88 5.23 4.89 -15.72
CA ALA A 88 6.28 4.64 -16.72
C ALA A 88 5.92 3.49 -17.67
N LEU A 89 5.24 2.47 -17.16
CA LEU A 89 4.78 1.30 -17.92
C LEU A 89 3.42 1.50 -18.61
N GLY A 90 2.78 2.66 -18.49
CA GLY A 90 1.46 2.93 -19.09
C GLY A 90 0.29 2.20 -18.41
N MET A 91 0.47 1.78 -17.16
CA MET A 91 -0.49 1.05 -16.35
C MET A 91 -1.43 1.94 -15.52
N VAL A 92 -1.25 3.26 -15.60
CA VAL A 92 -2.14 4.27 -14.99
C VAL A 92 -2.24 5.48 -15.90
N ASN A 93 -3.41 6.13 -15.90
CA ASN A 93 -3.69 7.29 -16.77
C ASN A 93 -3.22 8.63 -16.17
N PHE A 94 -2.86 8.66 -14.89
CA PHE A 94 -2.52 9.87 -14.16
C PHE A 94 -1.41 9.62 -13.15
N TYR A 95 -0.48 10.57 -13.08
CA TYR A 95 0.62 10.64 -12.14
C TYR A 95 0.87 12.11 -11.81
N SER A 96 1.15 12.41 -10.54
CA SER A 96 1.40 13.77 -10.08
C SER A 96 2.27 13.78 -8.84
N GLU A 97 3.26 14.68 -8.81
CA GLU A 97 4.18 14.89 -7.68
C GLU A 97 3.61 15.74 -6.55
N VAL A 98 2.36 16.20 -6.65
CA VAL A 98 1.72 16.99 -5.59
C VAL A 98 1.63 16.23 -4.25
N PRO A 99 1.19 14.94 -4.19
CA PRO A 99 1.23 14.16 -2.96
C PRO A 99 2.64 13.99 -2.37
N LEU A 100 3.63 13.81 -3.23
CA LEU A 100 5.05 13.71 -2.86
C LEU A 100 5.52 15.00 -2.18
N ALA A 101 5.23 16.15 -2.78
CA ALA A 101 5.56 17.46 -2.21
C ALA A 101 4.82 17.75 -0.90
N LEU A 102 3.56 17.34 -0.78
CA LEU A 102 2.75 17.52 0.44
C LEU A 102 3.33 16.74 1.63
N LEU A 103 3.85 15.54 1.38
CA LEU A 103 4.46 14.70 2.42
C LEU A 103 5.92 15.09 2.72
N GLY A 104 6.53 15.93 1.88
CA GLY A 104 7.81 16.60 2.16
C GLY A 104 8.92 15.65 2.64
N ASN A 105 9.60 16.06 3.70
CA ASN A 105 10.70 15.34 4.35
C ASN A 105 10.21 14.37 5.45
N LEU A 106 9.06 13.70 5.26
CA LEU A 106 8.45 12.82 6.26
C LEU A 106 9.45 11.80 6.85
N GLY A 107 10.37 11.25 6.04
CA GLY A 107 11.41 10.34 6.52
C GLY A 107 12.28 10.93 7.63
N ASP A 108 12.76 12.16 7.43
CA ASP A 108 13.61 12.86 8.40
C ASP A 108 12.81 13.17 9.68
N VAL A 109 11.58 13.65 9.54
CA VAL A 109 10.70 13.97 10.67
C VAL A 109 10.36 12.73 11.49
N LEU A 110 10.02 11.61 10.85
CA LEU A 110 9.73 10.35 11.56
C LEU A 110 10.99 9.80 12.23
N GLN A 111 12.15 9.94 11.61
CA GLN A 111 13.43 9.49 12.19
C GLN A 111 13.86 10.34 13.39
N GLU A 112 13.67 11.66 13.33
CA GLU A 112 13.98 12.58 14.44
C GLU A 112 13.12 12.30 15.67
N HIS A 113 11.82 12.03 15.47
CA HIS A 113 10.85 11.85 16.55
C HIS A 113 10.54 10.38 16.87
N ALA A 114 11.26 9.41 16.32
CA ALA A 114 10.94 7.99 16.50
C ALA A 114 10.87 7.58 17.99
N ALA A 115 11.81 8.07 18.81
CA ALA A 115 11.81 7.83 20.25
C ALA A 115 10.61 8.47 20.98
N ASP A 116 10.22 9.68 20.60
CA ASP A 116 9.04 10.37 21.15
C ASP A 116 7.74 9.63 20.83
N ILE A 117 7.65 9.10 19.61
CA ILE A 117 6.53 8.25 19.16
C ILE A 117 6.45 6.98 20.01
N GLY A 118 7.59 6.31 20.23
CA GLY A 118 7.66 5.13 21.08
C GLY A 118 7.28 5.40 22.54
N GLN A 119 7.63 6.58 23.05
CA GLN A 119 7.28 7.03 24.40
C GLN A 119 5.84 7.56 24.53
N ARG A 120 5.05 7.59 23.44
CA ARG A 120 3.68 8.14 23.44
C ARG A 120 3.63 9.60 23.90
N SER A 121 4.69 10.38 23.67
CA SER A 121 4.71 11.78 24.07
C SER A 121 3.70 12.58 23.24
N HIS A 122 3.19 13.70 23.76
CA HIS A 122 2.27 14.55 22.97
C HIS A 122 2.89 15.00 21.65
N GLU A 123 4.22 15.20 21.61
CA GLU A 123 4.95 15.54 20.41
C GLU A 123 4.99 14.38 19.42
N GLY A 124 5.31 13.16 19.88
CA GLY A 124 5.24 11.94 19.09
C GLY A 124 3.84 11.70 18.51
N GLU A 125 2.78 11.83 19.32
CA GLU A 125 1.39 11.74 18.86
C GLU A 125 1.07 12.77 17.79
N ALA A 126 1.52 14.00 17.98
CA ALA A 126 1.28 15.08 17.03
C ALA A 126 1.99 14.81 15.71
N VAL A 127 3.20 14.25 15.73
CA VAL A 127 3.93 13.84 14.52
C VAL A 127 3.16 12.79 13.74
N VAL A 128 2.74 11.69 14.38
CA VAL A 128 2.00 10.62 13.69
C VAL A 128 0.63 11.12 13.21
N ALA A 129 -0.11 11.86 14.04
CA ALA A 129 -1.41 12.42 13.65
C ALA A 129 -1.31 13.33 12.43
N ARG A 130 -0.29 14.21 12.39
CA ARG A 130 -0.04 15.10 11.23
C ARG A 130 0.38 14.32 9.99
N ALA A 131 1.24 13.31 10.14
CA ALA A 131 1.66 12.47 9.03
C ALA A 131 0.47 11.71 8.41
N LEU A 132 -0.37 11.09 9.24
CA LEU A 132 -1.58 10.40 8.80
C LEU A 132 -2.59 11.36 8.14
N LEU A 133 -2.77 12.55 8.73
CA LEU A 133 -3.63 13.61 8.17
C LEU A 133 -3.14 14.03 6.77
N LEU A 134 -1.85 14.31 6.61
CA LEU A 134 -1.26 14.69 5.32
C LEU A 134 -1.36 13.55 4.31
N ALA A 135 -1.14 12.29 4.72
CA ALA A 135 -1.30 11.13 3.85
C ALA A 135 -2.76 10.94 3.40
N GLY A 136 -3.73 11.12 4.30
CA GLY A 136 -5.16 11.15 3.98
C GLY A 136 -5.53 12.24 2.97
N ILE A 137 -4.98 13.45 3.12
CA ILE A 137 -5.17 14.53 2.15
C ILE A 137 -4.48 14.19 0.81
N ALA A 138 -3.28 13.65 0.86
CA ALA A 138 -2.46 13.30 -0.30
C ALA A 138 -3.17 12.33 -1.25
N GLN A 139 -3.75 11.24 -0.71
CA GLN A 139 -4.55 10.30 -1.52
C GLN A 139 -5.83 10.95 -2.09
N SER A 140 -6.40 11.91 -1.36
CA SER A 140 -7.68 12.50 -1.72
C SER A 140 -7.56 13.58 -2.80
N ILE A 141 -6.46 14.33 -2.82
CA ILE A 141 -6.17 15.34 -3.87
C ILE A 141 -6.12 14.69 -5.26
N VAL A 142 -5.58 13.47 -5.34
CA VAL A 142 -5.45 12.73 -6.61
C VAL A 142 -6.55 11.69 -6.81
N ASN A 143 -7.51 11.62 -5.88
CA ASN A 143 -8.64 10.70 -5.87
C ASN A 143 -8.23 9.23 -6.09
N MET A 144 -7.11 8.82 -5.50
CA MET A 144 -6.59 7.46 -5.57
C MET A 144 -5.65 7.18 -4.41
N SER A 145 -5.62 5.94 -3.92
CA SER A 145 -4.72 5.54 -2.83
C SER A 145 -3.26 5.33 -3.26
N ALA A 146 -2.95 5.36 -4.57
CA ALA A 146 -1.63 5.03 -5.10
C ALA A 146 -0.44 5.75 -4.43
N PRO A 147 -0.51 7.05 -4.04
CA PRO A 147 0.61 7.74 -3.40
C PRO A 147 1.08 7.13 -2.07
N ILE A 148 0.21 6.39 -1.39
CA ILE A 148 0.44 5.80 -0.07
C ILE A 148 0.00 4.33 -0.01
N SER A 149 -0.23 3.68 -1.15
CA SER A 149 -0.69 2.29 -1.20
C SER A 149 -0.15 1.56 -2.44
N GLY A 150 0.95 0.86 -2.27
CA GLY A 150 1.65 0.04 -3.24
C GLY A 150 1.57 -1.45 -2.90
N THR A 151 2.69 -2.14 -3.08
CA THR A 151 2.95 -3.55 -2.82
C THR A 151 2.73 -3.90 -1.37
N GLU A 152 3.17 -3.05 -0.44
CA GLU A 152 3.05 -3.23 1.00
C GLU A 152 1.59 -3.33 1.47
N HIS A 153 0.71 -2.48 0.92
CA HIS A 153 -0.72 -2.55 1.20
C HIS A 153 -1.38 -3.80 0.61
N VAL A 154 -0.91 -4.24 -0.55
CA VAL A 154 -1.43 -5.46 -1.17
C VAL A 154 -1.11 -6.68 -0.32
N THR A 155 0.12 -6.76 0.22
CA THR A 155 0.50 -7.78 1.19
C THR A 155 -0.42 -7.75 2.41
N SER A 156 -0.62 -6.59 3.04
CA SER A 156 -1.57 -6.44 4.17
C SER A 156 -2.99 -6.90 3.81
N HIS A 157 -3.50 -6.54 2.62
CA HIS A 157 -4.84 -6.96 2.21
C HIS A 157 -4.96 -8.48 2.02
N VAL A 158 -3.93 -9.16 1.50
CA VAL A 158 -3.95 -10.63 1.42
C VAL A 158 -3.94 -11.26 2.81
N LEU A 159 -3.13 -10.73 3.73
CA LEU A 159 -3.08 -11.23 5.12
C LEU A 159 -4.45 -11.18 5.80
N ASP A 160 -5.24 -10.15 5.50
CA ASP A 160 -6.60 -10.03 6.00
C ASP A 160 -7.56 -10.99 5.26
N MET A 161 -7.43 -11.12 3.95
CA MET A 161 -8.25 -12.01 3.12
C MET A 161 -8.11 -13.49 3.50
N ILE A 162 -6.93 -13.91 3.96
CA ILE A 162 -6.66 -15.32 4.32
C ILE A 162 -6.81 -15.60 5.82
N ALA A 163 -7.06 -14.59 6.66
CA ALA A 163 -7.05 -14.73 8.12
C ALA A 163 -8.02 -15.81 8.63
N ASP A 164 -9.23 -15.88 8.05
CA ASP A 164 -10.23 -16.89 8.41
C ASP A 164 -9.79 -18.32 8.07
N HIS A 165 -9.08 -18.51 6.94
CA HIS A 165 -8.52 -19.81 6.55
C HIS A 165 -7.52 -20.31 7.61
N TYR A 166 -6.70 -19.40 8.14
CA TYR A 166 -5.75 -19.67 9.22
C TYR A 166 -6.36 -19.59 10.63
N ARG A 167 -7.68 -19.37 10.75
CA ARG A 167 -8.42 -19.24 12.03
C ARG A 167 -7.82 -18.18 12.96
N ARG A 168 -7.36 -17.08 12.38
CA ARG A 168 -6.71 -15.97 13.08
C ARG A 168 -7.55 -14.71 12.99
N GLY A 169 -7.56 -13.89 14.04
CA GLY A 169 -8.13 -12.55 13.99
C GLY A 169 -7.32 -11.61 13.09
N LEU A 170 -7.89 -10.46 12.73
CA LEU A 170 -7.16 -9.45 11.95
C LEU A 170 -6.13 -8.74 12.84
N ALA A 171 -4.90 -8.64 12.36
CA ALA A 171 -3.93 -7.74 12.96
C ALA A 171 -4.23 -6.29 12.55
N LEU A 172 -3.68 -5.33 13.27
CA LEU A 172 -3.86 -3.92 12.92
C LEU A 172 -3.28 -3.65 11.53
N HIS A 173 -4.10 -3.06 10.65
CA HIS A 173 -3.76 -2.83 9.24
C HIS A 173 -2.43 -2.09 9.07
N GLY A 174 -2.27 -0.95 9.75
CA GLY A 174 -1.04 -0.16 9.65
C GLY A 174 0.20 -0.89 10.16
N ALA A 175 0.06 -1.81 11.12
CA ALA A 175 1.17 -2.62 11.61
C ALA A 175 1.61 -3.65 10.55
N GLN A 176 0.65 -4.34 9.91
CA GLN A 176 0.93 -5.20 8.76
C GLN A 176 1.61 -4.41 7.63
N VAL A 177 1.11 -3.21 7.32
CA VAL A 177 1.66 -2.31 6.31
C VAL A 177 3.09 -1.89 6.65
N GLY A 178 3.41 -1.59 7.90
CA GLY A 178 4.77 -1.26 8.35
C GLY A 178 5.77 -2.39 8.06
N VAL A 179 5.45 -3.62 8.48
CA VAL A 179 6.28 -4.81 8.21
C VAL A 179 6.39 -5.07 6.69
N ALA A 180 5.28 -4.93 5.97
CA ALA A 180 5.24 -5.08 4.52
C ALA A 180 6.04 -4.00 3.79
N THR A 181 6.17 -2.80 4.35
CA THR A 181 6.97 -1.70 3.78
C THR A 181 8.46 -2.05 3.82
N ILE A 182 8.96 -2.64 4.92
CA ILE A 182 10.35 -3.14 5.00
C ILE A 182 10.59 -4.18 3.89
N THR A 183 9.64 -5.09 3.70
CA THR A 183 9.74 -6.15 2.69
C THR A 183 9.69 -5.59 1.27
N ALA A 184 8.77 -4.66 0.98
CA ALA A 184 8.67 -4.00 -0.30
C ALA A 184 9.93 -3.18 -0.63
N ALA A 185 10.55 -2.53 0.36
CA ALA A 185 11.81 -1.83 0.17
C ALA A 185 12.96 -2.80 -0.17
N ARG A 186 13.01 -3.99 0.45
CA ARG A 186 13.96 -5.05 0.08
C ARG A 186 13.74 -5.57 -1.33
N LEU A 187 12.48 -5.75 -1.75
CA LEU A 187 12.14 -6.14 -3.13
C LEU A 187 12.59 -5.07 -4.13
N TYR A 188 12.37 -3.79 -3.82
CA TYR A 188 12.86 -2.68 -4.64
C TYR A 188 14.39 -2.64 -4.73
N GLN A 189 15.09 -2.82 -3.61
CA GLN A 189 16.55 -2.88 -3.59
C GLN A 189 17.04 -4.03 -4.47
N HIS A 190 16.45 -5.22 -4.33
CA HIS A 190 16.76 -6.36 -5.19
C HIS A 190 16.52 -6.06 -6.68
N PHE A 191 15.37 -5.46 -7.01
CA PHE A 191 15.05 -5.06 -8.38
C PHE A 191 16.07 -4.06 -8.95
N LEU A 192 16.41 -3.00 -8.19
CA LEU A 192 17.35 -1.96 -8.62
C LEU A 192 18.78 -2.48 -8.81
N ASP A 193 19.16 -3.51 -8.06
CA ASP A 193 20.50 -4.10 -8.11
C ASP A 193 20.64 -5.19 -9.17
N ASN A 194 19.57 -5.91 -9.48
CA ASN A 194 19.63 -7.13 -10.30
C ASN A 194 18.91 -7.03 -11.65
N PHE A 195 18.03 -6.03 -11.85
CA PHE A 195 17.32 -5.90 -13.12
C PHE A 195 18.26 -5.48 -14.26
N ASP A 196 18.39 -6.38 -15.23
CA ASP A 196 19.17 -6.20 -16.45
C ASP A 196 18.24 -6.26 -17.67
N PRO A 197 17.94 -5.11 -18.31
CA PRO A 197 17.01 -5.06 -19.43
C PRO A 197 17.48 -5.88 -20.64
N GLN A 198 18.77 -6.22 -20.75
CA GLN A 198 19.30 -7.02 -21.86
C GLN A 198 19.00 -8.52 -21.70
N LYS A 199 18.69 -8.97 -20.48
CA LYS A 199 18.38 -10.38 -20.17
C LYS A 199 16.88 -10.68 -20.20
N VAL A 200 16.04 -9.69 -20.44
CA VAL A 200 14.58 -9.85 -20.42
C VAL A 200 14.11 -10.64 -21.63
N ASP A 201 13.48 -11.79 -21.39
CA ASP A 201 12.68 -12.47 -22.40
C ASP A 201 11.32 -11.77 -22.55
N MET A 202 11.23 -10.88 -23.54
CA MET A 202 10.02 -10.12 -23.82
C MET A 202 8.83 -10.99 -24.25
N ALA A 203 9.02 -12.27 -24.59
CA ALA A 203 7.91 -13.15 -24.94
C ALA A 203 7.27 -13.75 -23.68
N SER A 204 8.07 -14.13 -22.67
CA SER A 204 7.59 -14.73 -21.42
C SER A 204 6.85 -13.73 -20.52
N CYS A 205 7.09 -12.43 -20.68
CA CYS A 205 6.44 -11.36 -19.92
C CYS A 205 4.93 -11.20 -20.20
N TYR A 206 4.34 -11.96 -21.14
CA TYR A 206 2.93 -11.82 -21.56
C TYR A 206 2.19 -13.17 -21.52
N PRO A 207 1.96 -13.73 -20.32
CA PRO A 207 1.19 -14.97 -20.16
C PRO A 207 -0.25 -14.82 -20.68
N ASP A 208 -0.86 -15.93 -21.10
CA ASP A 208 -2.25 -15.96 -21.58
C ASP A 208 -3.27 -15.95 -20.44
N ASP A 209 -4.53 -15.62 -20.78
CA ASP A 209 -5.60 -15.48 -19.79
C ASP A 209 -5.94 -16.80 -19.10
N ALA A 210 -5.98 -17.90 -19.84
CA ALA A 210 -6.40 -19.19 -19.29
C ALA A 210 -5.38 -19.70 -18.26
N SER A 211 -4.08 -19.56 -18.55
CA SER A 211 -3.00 -19.94 -17.63
C SER A 211 -3.05 -19.15 -16.32
N LEU A 212 -3.23 -17.83 -16.39
CA LEU A 212 -3.30 -17.00 -15.19
C LEU A 212 -4.60 -17.16 -14.40
N GLN A 213 -5.72 -17.31 -15.09
CA GLN A 213 -7.00 -17.59 -14.45
C GLN A 213 -6.94 -18.92 -13.69
N ALA A 214 -6.38 -19.97 -14.31
CA ALA A 214 -6.19 -21.27 -13.67
C ALA A 214 -5.27 -21.17 -12.46
N ARG A 215 -4.18 -20.40 -12.55
CA ARG A 215 -3.27 -20.17 -11.42
C ARG A 215 -3.98 -19.48 -10.25
N ILE A 216 -4.71 -18.39 -10.49
CA ILE A 216 -5.47 -17.69 -9.45
C ILE A 216 -6.52 -18.63 -8.82
N GLN A 217 -7.22 -19.43 -9.63
CA GLN A 217 -8.16 -20.43 -9.12
C GLN A 217 -7.49 -21.45 -8.20
N GLN A 218 -6.33 -21.99 -8.60
CA GLN A 218 -5.58 -22.95 -7.79
C GLN A 218 -5.10 -22.35 -6.46
N LEU A 219 -4.59 -21.12 -6.49
CA LEU A 219 -4.08 -20.42 -5.30
C LEU A 219 -5.16 -20.25 -4.21
N PHE A 220 -6.38 -19.89 -4.61
CA PHE A 220 -7.47 -19.63 -3.66
C PHE A 220 -8.39 -20.82 -3.42
N ALA A 221 -8.21 -21.96 -4.11
CA ALA A 221 -9.10 -23.12 -3.98
C ALA A 221 -9.16 -23.69 -2.55
N GLY A 222 -8.04 -23.69 -1.83
CA GLY A 222 -7.97 -24.12 -0.43
C GLY A 222 -8.44 -23.07 0.57
N ILE A 223 -8.36 -21.79 0.19
CA ILE A 223 -8.69 -20.63 1.04
C ILE A 223 -10.20 -20.36 1.01
N ASP A 224 -10.78 -20.31 -0.18
CA ASP A 224 -12.21 -20.14 -0.42
C ASP A 224 -12.73 -21.22 -1.39
N PRO A 225 -13.28 -22.33 -0.86
CA PRO A 225 -13.83 -23.40 -1.67
C PRO A 225 -15.02 -22.99 -2.56
N SER A 226 -15.67 -21.85 -2.29
CA SER A 226 -16.74 -21.33 -3.15
C SER A 226 -16.21 -20.72 -4.46
N GLY A 227 -14.91 -20.41 -4.50
CA GLY A 227 -14.21 -19.76 -5.60
C GLY A 227 -14.62 -18.30 -5.82
N ALA A 228 -15.32 -17.66 -4.88
CA ALA A 228 -15.73 -16.26 -4.97
C ALA A 228 -14.52 -15.33 -4.98
N MET A 229 -13.55 -15.56 -4.09
CA MET A 229 -12.30 -14.80 -4.05
C MET A 229 -11.54 -14.91 -5.37
N ALA A 230 -11.37 -16.13 -5.90
CA ALA A 230 -10.69 -16.34 -7.18
C ALA A 230 -11.38 -15.60 -8.35
N ARG A 231 -12.72 -15.64 -8.41
CA ARG A 231 -13.51 -14.92 -9.42
C ARG A 231 -13.33 -13.40 -9.31
N GLU A 232 -13.37 -12.88 -8.09
CA GLU A 232 -13.21 -11.45 -7.82
C GLU A 232 -11.78 -10.97 -8.14
N CYS A 233 -10.73 -11.72 -7.75
CA CYS A 233 -9.35 -11.44 -8.13
C CYS A 233 -9.16 -11.47 -9.65
N TRP A 234 -9.71 -12.48 -10.34
CA TRP A 234 -9.61 -12.58 -11.81
C TRP A 234 -10.33 -11.43 -12.54
N SER A 235 -11.49 -11.00 -12.04
CA SER A 235 -12.25 -9.87 -12.61
C SER A 235 -11.40 -8.60 -12.70
N ASP A 236 -10.55 -8.34 -11.71
CA ASP A 236 -9.66 -7.20 -11.70
C ASP A 236 -8.33 -7.46 -12.42
N TYR A 237 -7.74 -8.65 -12.22
CA TYR A 237 -6.46 -8.98 -12.83
C TYR A 237 -6.54 -9.07 -14.35
N SER A 238 -7.64 -9.56 -14.91
CA SER A 238 -7.86 -9.63 -16.37
C SER A 238 -7.82 -8.25 -17.03
N LYS A 239 -8.43 -7.22 -16.41
CA LYS A 239 -8.36 -5.82 -16.88
C LYS A 239 -6.92 -5.30 -16.86
N LYS A 240 -6.18 -5.59 -15.79
CA LYS A 240 -4.76 -5.24 -15.64
C LYS A 240 -3.91 -5.91 -16.73
N LEU A 241 -4.14 -7.19 -16.98
CA LEU A 241 -3.41 -7.98 -17.97
C LEU A 241 -3.68 -7.49 -19.40
N GLU A 242 -4.93 -7.14 -19.72
CA GLU A 242 -5.29 -6.50 -20.98
C GLU A 242 -4.52 -5.19 -21.19
N LEU A 243 -4.47 -4.34 -20.16
CA LEU A 243 -3.72 -3.08 -20.20
C LEU A 243 -2.21 -3.31 -20.34
N TRP A 244 -1.66 -4.32 -19.66
CA TRP A 244 -0.25 -4.71 -19.76
C TRP A 244 0.14 -5.09 -21.19
N ARG A 245 -0.67 -5.95 -21.84
CA ARG A 245 -0.45 -6.36 -23.24
C ARG A 245 -0.55 -5.18 -24.20
N ARG A 246 -1.52 -4.28 -24.01
CA ARG A 246 -1.67 -3.05 -24.81
C ARG A 246 -0.45 -2.13 -24.70
N ASN A 247 0.21 -2.11 -23.55
CA ASN A 247 1.37 -1.27 -23.28
C ASN A 247 2.72 -1.98 -23.47
N ARG A 248 2.78 -3.06 -24.26
CA ARG A 248 4.03 -3.76 -24.57
C ARG A 248 5.15 -2.85 -25.09
N SER A 249 4.80 -1.85 -25.91
CA SER A 249 5.77 -0.86 -26.41
C SER A 249 6.32 0.04 -25.31
N ARG A 250 5.52 0.37 -24.28
CA ARG A 250 5.96 1.12 -23.09
C ARG A 250 6.96 0.32 -22.28
N PHE A 251 6.73 -0.99 -22.08
CA PHE A 251 7.71 -1.82 -21.39
C PHE A 251 9.03 -1.93 -22.16
N ALA A 252 8.97 -2.09 -23.49
CA ALA A 252 10.19 -2.08 -24.30
C ALA A 252 10.94 -0.74 -24.21
N GLN A 253 10.23 0.39 -24.13
CA GLN A 253 10.84 1.70 -23.89
C GLN A 253 11.43 1.80 -22.47
N PHE A 254 10.71 1.30 -21.47
CA PHE A 254 11.18 1.24 -20.08
C PHE A 254 12.50 0.46 -19.96
N CYS A 255 12.63 -0.67 -20.64
CA CYS A 255 13.90 -1.42 -20.69
C CYS A 255 15.03 -0.62 -21.33
N ARG A 256 14.76 0.15 -22.40
CA ARG A 256 15.77 0.99 -23.06
C ARG A 256 16.22 2.14 -22.17
N ASP A 257 15.29 2.79 -21.49
CA ASP A 257 15.54 3.98 -20.67
C ASP A 257 15.88 3.61 -19.22
N TRP A 258 16.07 2.32 -18.91
CA TRP A 258 16.24 1.82 -17.56
C TRP A 258 17.40 2.51 -16.83
N GLN A 259 18.58 2.50 -17.44
CA GLN A 259 19.80 2.98 -16.81
C GLN A 259 19.80 4.50 -16.59
N ASP A 260 19.27 5.24 -17.56
CA ASP A 260 19.38 6.70 -17.62
C ASP A 260 18.20 7.42 -16.95
N VAL A 261 17.03 6.79 -16.92
CA VAL A 261 15.78 7.43 -16.45
C VAL A 261 15.17 6.67 -15.27
N HIS A 262 14.80 5.41 -15.48
CA HIS A 262 13.92 4.73 -14.53
C HIS A 262 14.62 4.29 -13.25
N ARG A 263 15.84 3.74 -13.36
CA ARG A 263 16.62 3.31 -12.20
C ARG A 263 16.96 4.49 -11.27
N PRO A 264 17.52 5.63 -11.76
CA PRO A 264 17.81 6.78 -10.90
C PRO A 264 16.56 7.45 -10.30
N THR A 265 15.42 7.42 -11.02
CA THR A 265 14.17 7.97 -10.48
C THR A 265 13.61 7.08 -9.39
N LEU A 266 13.50 5.76 -9.61
CA LEU A 266 13.03 4.82 -8.59
C LEU A 266 13.90 4.85 -7.34
N SER A 267 15.23 4.94 -7.48
CA SER A 267 16.13 5.02 -6.32
C SER A 267 15.96 6.29 -5.48
N LYS A 268 15.34 7.35 -6.02
CA LYS A 268 15.00 8.57 -5.27
C LYS A 268 13.62 8.49 -4.64
N LEU A 269 12.70 7.74 -5.25
CA LEU A 269 11.31 7.63 -4.79
C LEU A 269 11.15 6.58 -3.70
N VAL A 270 12.03 5.57 -3.68
CA VAL A 270 12.01 4.47 -2.73
C VAL A 270 13.10 4.64 -1.68
N SER A 271 12.74 4.48 -0.41
CA SER A 271 13.70 4.55 0.70
C SER A 271 14.36 3.20 0.98
N SER A 272 15.53 3.22 1.60
CA SER A 272 16.23 1.98 1.94
C SER A 272 15.50 1.21 3.05
N PRO A 273 15.56 -0.13 3.04
CA PRO A 273 14.95 -0.94 4.09
C PRO A 273 15.54 -0.66 5.48
N GLU A 274 16.82 -0.26 5.58
CA GLU A 274 17.49 0.07 6.83
C GLU A 274 16.90 1.33 7.48
N MET A 275 16.58 2.36 6.68
CA MET A 275 15.96 3.58 7.19
C MET A 275 14.56 3.29 7.75
N ILE A 276 13.75 2.52 7.01
CA ILE A 276 12.39 2.15 7.44
C ILE A 276 12.46 1.30 8.72
N GLN A 277 13.35 0.31 8.75
CA GLN A 277 13.56 -0.55 9.91
C GLN A 277 14.06 0.26 11.12
N SER A 278 14.95 1.23 10.93
CA SER A 278 15.44 2.13 11.99
C SER A 278 14.31 2.95 12.62
N ILE A 279 13.46 3.58 11.80
CA ILE A 279 12.32 4.37 12.29
C ILE A 279 11.37 3.49 13.12
N LEU A 280 10.97 2.34 12.58
CA LEU A 280 10.04 1.43 13.25
C LEU A 280 10.65 0.86 14.55
N ALA A 281 11.93 0.46 14.51
CA ALA A 281 12.61 -0.12 15.67
C ALA A 281 12.75 0.88 16.82
N GLN A 282 13.12 2.13 16.52
CA GLN A 282 13.26 3.18 17.53
C GLN A 282 11.93 3.56 18.18
N ALA A 283 10.82 3.45 17.44
CA ALA A 283 9.48 3.66 17.97
C ALA A 283 8.92 2.43 18.72
N GLY A 284 9.56 1.26 18.64
CA GLY A 284 9.05 0.01 19.21
C GLY A 284 7.94 -0.64 18.38
N ALA A 285 7.80 -0.28 17.10
CA ALA A 285 6.80 -0.86 16.20
C ALA A 285 7.24 -2.24 15.67
N PRO A 286 6.28 -3.09 15.23
CA PRO A 286 6.58 -4.41 14.65
C PRO A 286 7.57 -4.35 13.48
N LEU A 287 8.54 -5.27 13.46
CA LEU A 287 9.58 -5.36 12.43
C LEU A 287 9.46 -6.62 11.58
N VAL A 288 8.89 -7.68 12.15
CA VAL A 288 8.65 -8.96 11.47
C VAL A 288 7.20 -9.43 11.66
N PRO A 289 6.69 -10.34 10.82
CA PRO A 289 5.29 -10.80 10.91
C PRO A 289 4.91 -11.40 12.27
N GLN A 290 5.88 -11.94 13.00
CA GLN A 290 5.67 -12.55 14.32
C GLN A 290 5.53 -11.50 15.45
N ASP A 291 5.95 -10.26 15.20
CA ASP A 291 5.75 -9.13 16.14
C ASP A 291 4.32 -8.56 16.05
N LEU A 292 3.55 -8.96 15.04
CA LEU A 292 2.17 -8.50 14.86
C LEU A 292 1.26 -9.11 15.93
N GLU A 293 0.13 -8.45 16.19
CA GLU A 293 -0.89 -8.94 17.11
C GLU A 293 -2.25 -9.06 16.40
N PRO A 294 -2.78 -10.28 16.18
CA PRO A 294 -2.15 -11.58 16.46
C PRO A 294 -0.92 -11.85 15.56
N PRO A 295 0.04 -12.70 16.00
CA PRO A 295 1.22 -13.05 15.22
C PRO A 295 0.85 -13.74 13.91
N ILE A 296 1.60 -13.45 12.86
CA ILE A 296 1.42 -14.04 11.53
C ILE A 296 2.60 -14.99 11.25
N SER A 297 2.28 -16.19 10.81
CA SER A 297 3.32 -17.17 10.45
C SER A 297 4.12 -16.70 9.24
N GLN A 298 5.35 -17.20 9.10
CA GLN A 298 6.19 -16.87 7.95
C GLN A 298 5.54 -17.36 6.64
N GLU A 299 4.88 -18.52 6.66
CA GLU A 299 4.16 -19.09 5.52
C GLU A 299 3.00 -18.20 5.05
N GLU A 300 2.15 -17.74 5.97
CA GLU A 300 1.07 -16.78 5.66
C GLU A 300 1.61 -15.50 5.01
N TYR A 301 2.72 -15.01 5.56
CA TYR A 301 3.33 -13.76 5.12
C TYR A 301 3.99 -13.87 3.74
N GLU A 302 4.73 -14.95 3.50
CA GLU A 302 5.33 -15.24 2.19
C GLU A 302 4.27 -15.40 1.11
N PHE A 303 3.17 -16.11 1.41
CA PHE A 303 2.02 -16.22 0.51
C PHE A 303 1.47 -14.83 0.13
N ALA A 304 1.32 -13.95 1.13
CA ALA A 304 0.80 -12.60 0.91
C ALA A 304 1.75 -11.69 0.11
N VAL A 305 3.07 -11.85 0.28
CA VAL A 305 4.09 -11.14 -0.49
C VAL A 305 4.13 -11.63 -1.93
N GLU A 306 4.18 -12.95 -2.15
CA GLU A 306 4.34 -13.55 -3.48
C GLU A 306 3.08 -13.36 -4.34
N TYR A 307 1.89 -13.58 -3.78
CA TYR A 307 0.64 -13.60 -4.53
C TYR A 307 -0.22 -12.36 -4.36
N GLY A 308 0.27 -11.40 -3.58
CA GLY A 308 -0.38 -10.12 -3.36
C GLY A 308 -0.88 -9.50 -4.66
N HIS A 309 -0.01 -9.39 -5.65
CA HIS A 309 -0.30 -8.68 -6.89
C HIS A 309 -1.53 -9.21 -7.66
N PHE A 310 -2.06 -10.42 -7.36
CA PHE A 310 -3.27 -10.95 -7.98
C PHE A 310 -4.59 -10.31 -7.52
N ILE A 311 -4.64 -9.61 -6.37
CA ILE A 311 -5.93 -9.25 -5.75
C ILE A 311 -6.57 -7.94 -6.21
N ARG A 312 -5.88 -7.16 -7.05
CA ARG A 312 -6.37 -5.85 -7.49
C ARG A 312 -5.93 -5.46 -8.90
N VAL A 313 -6.69 -4.53 -9.50
CA VAL A 313 -6.48 -3.99 -10.85
C VAL A 313 -5.24 -3.10 -10.98
N ARG A 314 -4.75 -2.51 -9.89
CA ARG A 314 -3.59 -1.61 -9.91
C ARG A 314 -2.30 -2.41 -10.05
N PHE A 315 -1.43 -1.97 -10.97
CA PHE A 315 -0.09 -2.51 -11.18
C PHE A 315 0.87 -2.07 -10.07
N VAL A 316 1.65 -3.01 -9.56
CA VAL A 316 2.69 -2.79 -8.53
C VAL A 316 3.97 -3.55 -8.88
N LEU A 317 5.06 -3.36 -8.13
CA LEU A 317 6.34 -4.03 -8.32
C LEU A 317 6.19 -5.54 -8.39
N GLY A 318 5.34 -6.13 -7.54
CA GLY A 318 5.06 -7.58 -7.57
C GLY A 318 4.56 -8.08 -8.93
N ASP A 319 3.80 -7.28 -9.68
CA ASP A 319 3.40 -7.64 -11.06
C ASP A 319 4.60 -7.67 -12.01
N LEU A 320 5.49 -6.67 -11.91
CA LEU A 320 6.66 -6.61 -12.76
C LEU A 320 7.64 -7.74 -12.46
N LEU A 321 7.93 -8.01 -11.19
CA LEU A 321 8.79 -9.12 -10.78
C LEU A 321 8.23 -10.46 -11.28
N TYR A 322 6.92 -10.66 -11.13
CA TYR A 322 6.24 -11.84 -11.65
C TYR A 322 6.41 -12.01 -13.17
N PHE A 323 6.24 -10.94 -13.95
CA PHE A 323 6.43 -11.01 -15.41
C PHE A 323 7.89 -11.19 -15.84
N LEU A 324 8.83 -10.72 -15.02
CA LEU A 324 10.27 -10.90 -15.24
C LEU A 324 10.77 -12.28 -14.80
N GLY A 325 10.00 -13.02 -14.01
CA GLY A 325 10.44 -14.26 -13.37
C GLY A 325 11.53 -14.03 -12.34
N MET A 326 11.49 -12.88 -11.65
CA MET A 326 12.42 -12.48 -10.58
C MET A 326 11.85 -12.74 -9.19
#